data_AF-D6TGH5-F1
#
_entry.id   AF-D6TGH5-F1
#
_cell.length_a   1.000
_cell.length_b   1.000
_cell.length_c   1.000
_cell.angle_alpha   90.00
_cell.angle_beta   90.00
_cell.angle_gamma   90.00
#
_symmetry.space_group_name_H-M   'P 1'
#
loop_
_entity.id
_entity.type
_entity.pdbx_description
1 polymer ?
#
loop_
_entity_poly.entity_id
_entity_poly.type
_entity_poly.pdbx_seq_one_letter_code
_entity_poly.pdbx_strand_id
1 'polypeptide(L)'
;MSTTTMILSAPEDCTDFYRQYLADISIHPPLVNNQDDRLVQQLKALRNDPTRQDEARAIVQQLIEGSLRLVIFVAARFYRYYRALDGGRFRVPLMDLIQTGNMALVECAHRYLDREAEHTDFSAYAASYIRFALRKSYIRASLFKVPQAEWDEAAEQGRLFQFYEVSSLDQPFSDESTRSLLDCLETPEPLSENTQACERAETLLARVPEREQQVVRLRYGLDPLDQRTHTYQEIADKIGASVQTCLNIEQRVLQALNAGTSFRTSSEYYSASEASSALGLSNTSFIERVKKGVIRRYVLNPEADPETQLGVYSKAEIDALAEEYQRVSERYYTLEEAAARLHLTTGGVKNWVQQGLLTRTNVPGRERYGGVYLKAEIDRIVEELEDFARNSYSLDETAARLGISKPSVHRWVREGRLRYVEHTHAPHGAYAKEDVDLLAKEQRTWRGLKRAS
;
A
#
# COMPACT_ATOMS: atom_id res chain seq x y z
N MET A 1 48.22 42.31 -37.14
CA MET A 1 47.81 42.42 -35.72
C MET A 1 47.59 41.02 -35.19
N SER A 2 48.16 40.67 -34.05
CA SER A 2 48.18 39.28 -33.56
C SER A 2 46.88 38.90 -32.84
N THR A 3 46.52 37.62 -32.84
CA THR A 3 45.33 37.06 -32.16
C THR A 3 45.26 37.42 -30.68
N THR A 4 46.41 37.57 -30.01
CA THR A 4 46.55 38.08 -28.63
C THR A 4 45.73 39.35 -28.37
N THR A 5 45.66 40.27 -29.33
CA THR A 5 45.00 41.58 -29.16
C THR A 5 43.47 41.50 -29.17
N MET A 6 42.86 40.45 -29.74
CA MET A 6 41.39 40.28 -29.72
C MET A 6 40.87 39.57 -28.47
N ILE A 7 41.74 38.84 -27.74
CA ILE A 7 41.33 37.94 -26.65
C ILE A 7 41.09 38.68 -25.32
N LEU A 8 41.56 39.93 -25.20
CA LEU A 8 41.59 40.70 -23.95
C LEU A 8 40.78 42.01 -23.99
N SER A 9 39.76 42.12 -24.84
CA SER A 9 38.71 43.13 -24.65
C SER A 9 37.84 42.73 -23.45
N ALA A 10 38.19 43.27 -22.28
CA ALA A 10 37.40 43.17 -21.06
C ALA A 10 35.96 43.66 -21.30
N PRO A 11 34.91 42.98 -20.79
CA PRO A 11 33.58 43.57 -20.70
C PRO A 11 33.63 44.83 -19.82
N GLU A 12 32.70 45.75 -20.06
CA GLU A 12 32.72 47.09 -19.45
C GLU A 12 32.57 47.04 -17.91
N ASP A 13 31.93 46.00 -17.37
CA ASP A 13 31.72 45.74 -15.94
C ASP A 13 32.94 45.08 -15.24
N CYS A 14 34.15 45.17 -15.80
CA CYS A 14 35.32 44.46 -15.27
C CYS A 14 35.85 45.04 -13.95
N THR A 15 35.56 44.33 -12.86
CA THR A 15 36.04 44.60 -11.50
C THR A 15 37.55 44.50 -11.36
N ASP A 16 38.11 45.17 -10.34
CA ASP A 16 39.56 45.11 -10.05
C ASP A 16 40.06 43.69 -9.72
N PHE A 17 39.20 42.81 -9.20
CA PHE A 17 39.52 41.39 -9.01
C PHE A 17 39.89 40.68 -10.32
N TYR A 18 39.23 41.02 -11.44
CA TYR A 18 39.59 40.47 -12.75
C TYR A 18 40.94 41.02 -13.25
N ARG A 19 41.24 42.30 -12.96
CA ARG A 19 42.54 42.92 -13.29
C ARG A 19 43.68 42.28 -12.49
N GLN A 20 43.47 42.07 -11.19
CA GLN A 20 44.42 41.38 -10.32
C GLN A 20 44.66 39.94 -10.80
N TYR A 21 43.60 39.18 -11.07
CA TYR A 21 43.72 37.81 -11.58
C TYR A 21 44.50 37.74 -12.90
N LEU A 22 44.26 38.68 -13.84
CA LEU A 22 45.05 38.78 -15.07
C LEU A 22 46.54 39.08 -14.82
N ALA A 23 46.86 39.87 -13.78
CA ALA A 23 48.24 40.12 -13.38
C ALA A 23 48.87 38.87 -12.74
N ASP A 24 48.18 38.18 -11.84
CA ASP A 24 48.64 36.96 -11.18
C ASP A 24 48.99 35.88 -12.20
N ILE A 25 48.07 35.58 -13.14
CA ILE A 25 48.32 34.57 -14.18
C ILE A 25 49.33 35.02 -15.25
N SER A 26 49.71 36.30 -15.29
CA SER A 26 50.68 36.80 -16.30
C SER A 26 52.07 36.20 -16.10
N ILE A 27 52.40 35.86 -14.85
CA ILE A 27 53.66 35.23 -14.42
C ILE A 27 53.85 33.87 -15.08
N HIS A 28 52.76 33.12 -15.29
CA HIS A 28 52.80 31.78 -15.87
C HIS A 28 52.77 31.90 -17.41
N PRO A 29 53.76 31.36 -18.15
CA PRO A 29 53.74 31.39 -19.62
C PRO A 29 52.64 30.45 -20.17
N PRO A 30 52.03 30.76 -21.33
CA PRO A 30 51.10 29.83 -21.97
C PRO A 30 51.85 28.61 -22.52
N LEU A 31 51.16 27.48 -22.67
CA LEU A 31 51.69 26.33 -23.41
C LEU A 31 51.73 26.65 -24.92
N VAL A 32 52.84 26.30 -25.58
CA VAL A 32 53.10 26.57 -27.00
C VAL A 32 53.80 25.37 -27.65
N ASN A 33 53.63 25.14 -28.96
CA ASN A 33 54.37 24.13 -29.73
C ASN A 33 54.30 22.70 -29.15
N ASN A 34 53.09 22.23 -28.83
CA ASN A 34 52.82 20.89 -28.30
C ASN A 34 53.55 20.61 -26.97
N GLN A 35 53.68 21.62 -26.11
CA GLN A 35 54.20 21.45 -24.74
C GLN A 35 53.26 20.63 -23.86
N ASP A 36 51.94 20.76 -24.05
CA ASP A 36 50.91 19.91 -23.47
C ASP A 36 51.13 18.43 -23.82
N ASP A 37 51.30 18.08 -25.10
CA ASP A 37 51.61 16.69 -25.51
C ASP A 37 52.85 16.14 -24.78
N ARG A 38 53.91 16.95 -24.63
CA ARG A 38 55.16 16.54 -23.97
C ARG A 38 54.99 16.33 -22.47
N LEU A 39 54.33 17.26 -21.78
CA LEU A 39 54.02 17.15 -20.35
C LEU A 39 53.14 15.91 -20.11
N VAL A 40 52.14 15.67 -20.96
CA VAL A 40 51.29 14.49 -20.92
C VAL A 40 52.08 13.19 -21.15
N GLN A 41 53.03 13.16 -22.10
CA GLN A 41 53.89 11.98 -22.32
C GLN A 41 54.80 11.69 -21.12
N GLN A 42 55.44 12.72 -20.55
CA GLN A 42 56.25 12.59 -19.34
C GLN A 42 55.41 12.06 -18.16
N LEU A 43 54.23 12.63 -17.96
CA LEU A 43 53.32 12.26 -16.88
C LEU A 43 52.74 10.84 -17.06
N LYS A 44 52.45 10.41 -18.29
CA LYS A 44 52.07 9.01 -18.59
C LYS A 44 53.20 8.03 -18.29
N ALA A 45 54.47 8.40 -18.51
CA ALA A 45 55.62 7.56 -18.14
C ALA A 45 55.80 7.42 -16.62
N LEU A 46 55.45 8.46 -15.84
CA LEU A 46 55.53 8.47 -14.38
C LEU A 46 54.36 7.78 -13.68
N ARG A 47 53.24 7.53 -14.37
CA ARG A 47 51.95 7.07 -13.81
C ARG A 47 52.05 5.85 -12.88
N ASN A 48 53.01 4.95 -13.14
CA ASN A 48 53.17 3.69 -12.41
C ASN A 48 54.32 3.71 -11.36
N ASP A 49 55.03 4.83 -11.18
CA ASP A 49 56.15 4.93 -10.21
C ASP A 49 55.71 5.65 -8.92
N PRO A 50 55.47 4.92 -7.81
CA PRO A 50 55.05 5.52 -6.55
C PRO A 50 56.14 6.36 -5.88
N THR A 51 57.41 6.27 -6.32
CA THR A 51 58.51 7.07 -5.76
C THR A 51 58.62 8.46 -6.37
N ARG A 52 57.92 8.73 -7.48
CA ARG A 52 58.01 9.99 -8.26
C ARG A 52 56.73 10.83 -8.22
N GLN A 53 55.88 10.65 -7.22
CA GLN A 53 54.60 11.36 -7.13
C GLN A 53 54.74 12.89 -7.14
N ASP A 54 55.82 13.44 -6.59
CA ASP A 54 56.06 14.89 -6.59
C ASP A 54 56.55 15.43 -7.95
N GLU A 55 57.28 14.63 -8.73
CA GLU A 55 57.61 14.93 -10.14
C GLU A 55 56.32 14.96 -10.99
N ALA A 56 55.44 13.98 -10.79
CA ALA A 56 54.13 13.93 -11.44
C ALA A 56 53.23 15.12 -11.05
N ARG A 57 53.19 15.49 -9.77
CA ARG A 57 52.46 16.68 -9.27
C ARG A 57 52.98 17.98 -9.91
N ALA A 58 54.30 18.14 -10.02
CA ALA A 58 54.89 19.33 -10.65
C ALA A 58 54.50 19.47 -12.12
N ILE A 59 54.43 18.35 -12.86
CA ILE A 59 54.00 18.35 -14.27
C ILE A 59 52.50 18.67 -14.40
N VAL A 60 51.65 18.13 -13.51
CA VAL A 60 50.22 18.50 -13.44
C VAL A 60 50.05 20.00 -13.16
N GLN A 61 50.81 20.55 -12.22
CA GLN A 61 50.79 21.97 -11.89
C GLN A 61 51.16 22.85 -13.09
N GLN A 62 52.25 22.52 -13.81
CA GLN A 62 52.65 23.23 -15.04
C GLN A 62 51.58 23.17 -16.14
N LEU A 63 50.92 22.01 -16.31
CA LEU A 63 49.85 21.82 -17.29
C LEU A 63 48.61 22.68 -16.97
N ILE A 64 48.26 22.81 -15.70
CA ILE A 64 47.17 23.68 -15.21
C ILE A 64 47.54 25.16 -15.40
N GLU A 65 48.69 25.59 -14.87
CA GLU A 65 49.16 26.98 -14.92
C GLU A 65 49.25 27.53 -16.35
N GLY A 66 49.87 26.77 -17.27
CA GLY A 66 49.98 27.14 -18.67
C GLY A 66 48.63 27.19 -19.41
N SER A 67 47.59 26.58 -18.84
CA SER A 67 46.23 26.48 -19.38
C SER A 67 45.24 27.49 -18.78
N LEU A 68 45.62 28.32 -17.79
CA LEU A 68 44.71 29.31 -17.16
C LEU A 68 44.14 30.35 -18.16
N ARG A 69 44.87 30.65 -19.24
CA ARG A 69 44.37 31.52 -20.32
C ARG A 69 43.25 30.87 -21.15
N LEU A 70 43.20 29.54 -21.25
CA LEU A 70 42.11 28.81 -21.89
C LEU A 70 40.81 28.95 -21.09
N VAL A 71 40.88 28.93 -19.76
CA VAL A 71 39.73 29.17 -18.88
C VAL A 71 39.12 30.54 -19.16
N ILE A 72 39.93 31.60 -19.20
CA ILE A 72 39.45 32.95 -19.50
C ILE A 72 38.80 33.02 -20.89
N PHE A 73 39.44 32.45 -21.91
CA PHE A 73 38.88 32.44 -23.27
C PHE A 73 37.52 31.74 -23.34
N VAL A 74 37.37 30.58 -22.69
CA VAL A 74 36.10 29.84 -22.65
C VAL A 74 35.06 30.57 -21.80
N ALA A 75 35.42 31.09 -20.63
CA ALA A 75 34.52 31.81 -19.73
C ALA A 75 34.04 33.14 -20.31
N ALA A 76 34.93 33.95 -20.90
CA ALA A 76 34.55 35.21 -21.54
C ALA A 76 33.67 34.99 -22.78
N ARG A 77 33.90 33.92 -23.56
CA ARG A 77 33.03 33.54 -24.68
C ARG A 77 31.65 33.06 -24.19
N PHE A 78 31.60 32.26 -23.13
CA PHE A 78 30.36 31.80 -22.50
C PHE A 78 29.55 33.00 -21.97
N TYR A 79 30.19 33.88 -21.19
CA TYR A 79 29.62 35.09 -20.62
C TYR A 79 29.00 36.00 -21.70
N ARG A 80 29.75 36.30 -22.76
CA ARG A 80 29.26 37.16 -23.87
C ARG A 80 28.09 36.54 -24.63
N TYR A 81 28.08 35.23 -24.83
CA TYR A 81 27.00 34.53 -25.54
C TYR A 81 25.71 34.52 -24.72
N TYR A 82 25.75 34.07 -23.47
CA TYR A 82 24.53 33.97 -22.65
C TYR A 82 24.02 35.32 -22.14
N ARG A 83 24.89 36.33 -21.93
CA ARG A 83 24.43 37.71 -21.63
C ARG A 83 23.62 38.32 -22.77
N ALA A 84 23.89 37.95 -24.03
CA ALA A 84 23.08 38.38 -25.17
C ALA A 84 21.72 37.66 -25.23
N LEU A 85 21.65 36.39 -24.84
CA LEU A 85 20.38 35.62 -24.79
C LEU A 85 19.49 36.00 -23.60
N ASP A 86 20.08 36.41 -22.48
CA ASP A 86 19.38 36.79 -21.25
C ASP A 86 18.97 38.29 -21.22
N GLY A 87 18.89 38.94 -22.40
CA GLY A 87 18.51 40.36 -22.50
C GLY A 87 19.40 41.32 -21.70
N GLY A 88 20.67 40.96 -21.47
CA GLY A 88 21.60 41.70 -20.62
C GLY A 88 21.50 41.41 -19.12
N ARG A 89 20.50 40.66 -18.65
CA ARG A 89 20.19 40.40 -17.21
C ARG A 89 21.11 39.38 -16.51
N PHE A 90 22.20 38.98 -17.18
CA PHE A 90 23.06 37.84 -16.85
C PHE A 90 23.49 37.77 -15.38
N ARG A 91 23.03 36.71 -14.70
CA ARG A 91 23.09 36.61 -13.23
C ARG A 91 24.45 36.21 -12.64
N VAL A 92 25.39 35.70 -13.42
CA VAL A 92 26.67 35.17 -12.92
C VAL A 92 27.84 36.12 -13.24
N PRO A 93 28.63 36.59 -12.26
CA PRO A 93 29.85 37.35 -12.53
C PRO A 93 30.83 36.58 -13.44
N LEU A 94 31.55 37.29 -14.32
CA LEU A 94 32.60 36.68 -15.15
C LEU A 94 33.68 36.02 -14.27
N MET A 95 33.99 36.59 -13.10
CA MET A 95 34.96 36.04 -12.17
C MET A 95 34.53 34.66 -11.62
N ASP A 96 33.25 34.48 -11.34
CA ASP A 96 32.69 33.23 -10.79
C ASP A 96 32.66 32.13 -11.85
N LEU A 97 32.44 32.49 -13.13
CA LEU A 97 32.65 31.60 -14.26
C LEU A 97 34.12 31.21 -14.40
N ILE A 98 35.06 32.16 -14.26
CA ILE A 98 36.49 31.88 -14.31
C ILE A 98 36.90 30.93 -13.18
N GLN A 99 36.44 31.15 -11.94
CA GLN A 99 36.75 30.23 -10.83
C GLN A 99 36.07 28.86 -10.99
N THR A 100 34.84 28.80 -11.51
CA THR A 100 34.20 27.54 -11.92
C THR A 100 35.07 26.80 -12.95
N GLY A 101 35.59 27.52 -13.94
CA GLY A 101 36.45 26.97 -14.98
C GLY A 101 37.84 26.57 -14.50
N ASN A 102 38.41 27.27 -13.52
CA ASN A 102 39.68 26.91 -12.87
C ASN A 102 39.53 25.59 -12.11
N MET A 103 38.48 25.44 -11.30
CA MET A 103 38.19 24.18 -10.61
C MET A 103 37.94 23.03 -11.59
N ALA A 104 37.27 23.31 -12.72
CA ALA A 104 37.06 22.33 -13.78
C ALA A 104 38.36 21.95 -14.52
N LEU A 105 39.30 22.89 -14.69
CA LEU A 105 40.61 22.64 -15.28
C LEU A 105 41.47 21.76 -14.36
N VAL A 106 41.48 22.01 -13.05
CA VAL A 106 42.16 21.15 -12.06
C VAL A 106 41.57 19.73 -12.10
N GLU A 107 40.23 19.60 -12.06
CA GLU A 107 39.56 18.30 -12.11
C GLU A 107 39.85 17.56 -13.43
N CYS A 108 39.85 18.25 -14.58
CA CYS A 108 40.13 17.60 -15.87
C CYS A 108 41.61 17.27 -16.06
N ALA A 109 42.54 18.06 -15.50
CA ALA A 109 43.98 17.78 -15.53
C ALA A 109 44.30 16.45 -14.83
N HIS A 110 43.65 16.15 -13.70
CA HIS A 110 43.76 14.85 -13.05
C HIS A 110 43.07 13.73 -13.86
N ARG A 111 41.81 13.92 -14.26
CA ARG A 111 41.01 12.87 -14.95
C ARG A 111 41.52 12.50 -16.35
N TYR A 112 42.29 13.37 -17.00
CA TYR A 112 42.88 13.10 -18.30
C TYR A 112 43.97 12.01 -18.25
N LEU A 113 44.59 11.78 -17.07
CA LEU A 113 45.70 10.84 -16.88
C LEU A 113 45.23 9.38 -16.80
N ASP A 114 44.03 9.18 -16.26
CA ASP A 114 43.33 7.90 -16.19
C ASP A 114 42.73 7.47 -17.53
N ARG A 115 42.77 8.35 -18.54
CA ARG A 115 42.07 8.17 -19.82
C ARG A 115 42.95 7.48 -20.86
N GLU A 116 42.51 6.31 -21.33
CA GLU A 116 43.19 5.53 -22.37
C GLU A 116 43.09 6.14 -23.78
N ALA A 117 42.25 7.15 -23.99
CA ALA A 117 42.00 7.75 -25.30
C ALA A 117 43.27 8.35 -25.93
N GLU A 118 43.60 7.91 -27.15
CA GLU A 118 44.91 8.18 -27.79
C GLU A 118 44.96 9.47 -28.62
N HIS A 119 43.82 10.08 -28.96
CA HIS A 119 43.71 11.03 -30.09
C HIS A 119 42.89 12.30 -29.81
N THR A 120 42.97 12.88 -28.60
CA THR A 120 42.37 14.20 -28.35
C THR A 120 43.32 15.04 -27.51
N ASP A 121 43.79 16.14 -28.10
CA ASP A 121 44.58 17.18 -27.44
C ASP A 121 43.99 17.59 -26.07
N PHE A 122 44.87 17.79 -25.09
CA PHE A 122 44.49 18.21 -23.75
C PHE A 122 43.73 19.53 -23.76
N SER A 123 44.15 20.52 -24.55
CA SER A 123 43.50 21.82 -24.67
C SER A 123 42.06 21.69 -25.20
N ALA A 124 41.82 20.85 -26.21
CA ALA A 124 40.48 20.53 -26.72
C ALA A 124 39.60 19.77 -25.70
N TYR A 125 40.19 18.85 -24.92
CA TYR A 125 39.50 18.14 -23.84
C TYR A 125 39.12 19.10 -22.69
N ALA A 126 40.09 19.85 -22.17
CA ALA A 126 39.91 20.80 -21.09
C ALA A 126 38.87 21.88 -21.45
N ALA A 127 38.95 22.47 -22.65
CA ALA A 127 37.97 23.45 -23.12
C ALA A 127 36.53 22.90 -23.13
N SER A 128 36.37 21.60 -23.37
CA SER A 128 35.06 20.93 -23.38
C SER A 128 34.58 20.59 -21.97
N TYR A 129 35.48 20.19 -21.07
CA TYR A 129 35.19 19.98 -19.66
C TYR A 129 34.81 21.28 -18.93
N ILE A 130 35.55 22.36 -19.19
CA ILE A 130 35.25 23.72 -18.71
C ILE A 130 33.85 24.16 -19.19
N ARG A 131 33.54 24.04 -20.49
CA ARG A 131 32.20 24.39 -21.02
C ARG A 131 31.06 23.68 -20.28
N PHE A 132 31.22 22.38 -19.96
CA PHE A 132 30.24 21.61 -19.19
C PHE A 132 30.09 22.15 -17.76
N ALA A 133 31.21 22.44 -17.07
CA ALA A 133 31.19 23.01 -15.73
C ALA A 133 30.53 24.39 -15.68
N LEU A 134 30.80 25.27 -16.66
CA LEU A 134 30.16 26.59 -16.76
C LEU A 134 28.63 26.48 -16.94
N ARG A 135 28.15 25.64 -17.85
CA ARG A 135 26.70 25.37 -18.07
C ARG A 135 26.04 24.85 -16.79
N LYS A 136 26.70 23.91 -16.10
CA LYS A 136 26.23 23.35 -14.82
C LYS A 136 26.22 24.38 -13.68
N SER A 137 27.15 25.32 -13.66
CA SER A 137 27.20 26.42 -12.67
C SER A 137 26.11 27.45 -12.94
N TYR A 138 25.91 27.86 -14.19
CA TYR A 138 24.86 28.79 -14.60
C TYR A 138 23.44 28.29 -14.27
N ILE A 139 23.14 27.02 -14.59
CA ILE A 139 21.86 26.38 -14.26
C ILE A 139 21.64 26.28 -12.73
N ARG A 140 22.70 26.30 -11.92
CA ARG A 140 22.62 26.31 -10.45
C ARG A 140 22.52 27.69 -9.82
N ALA A 141 23.01 28.73 -10.49
CA ALA A 141 22.83 30.14 -10.08
C ALA A 141 21.42 30.68 -10.40
N SER A 142 20.60 29.88 -11.09
CA SER A 142 19.19 30.12 -11.34
C SER A 142 18.39 30.13 -10.03
N LEU A 143 17.62 31.20 -9.77
CA LEU A 143 16.76 31.30 -8.59
C LEU A 143 15.68 30.21 -8.55
N PHE A 144 15.18 29.80 -9.72
CA PHE A 144 14.34 28.63 -9.89
C PHE A 144 15.14 27.46 -10.49
N LYS A 145 14.92 26.25 -9.99
CA LYS A 145 15.61 25.04 -10.48
C LYS A 145 14.92 24.52 -11.74
N VAL A 146 15.40 24.95 -12.90
CA VAL A 146 14.95 24.46 -14.21
C VAL A 146 15.60 23.10 -14.51
N PRO A 147 14.85 22.06 -14.92
CA PRO A 147 15.42 20.81 -15.42
C PRO A 147 16.33 21.03 -16.64
N GLN A 148 17.43 20.28 -16.74
CA GLN A 148 18.44 20.54 -17.78
C GLN A 148 17.86 20.41 -19.21
N ALA A 149 16.93 19.49 -19.46
CA ALA A 149 16.32 19.33 -20.79
C ALA A 149 15.52 20.57 -21.22
N GLU A 150 14.73 21.15 -20.32
CA GLU A 150 13.96 22.37 -20.56
C GLU A 150 14.87 23.59 -20.75
N TRP A 151 15.95 23.67 -19.97
CA TRP A 151 16.96 24.72 -20.13
C TRP A 151 17.70 24.61 -21.47
N ASP A 152 18.05 23.39 -21.88
CA ASP A 152 18.74 23.10 -23.14
C ASP A 152 17.85 23.48 -24.34
N GLU A 153 16.55 23.12 -24.31
CA GLU A 153 15.56 23.55 -25.31
C GLU A 153 15.40 25.09 -25.33
N ALA A 154 15.30 25.72 -24.16
CA ALA A 154 15.15 27.17 -24.04
C ALA A 154 16.38 27.94 -24.54
N ALA A 155 17.59 27.37 -24.41
CA ALA A 155 18.82 27.92 -24.97
C ALA A 155 18.83 27.87 -26.50
N GLU A 156 18.45 26.73 -27.10
CA GLU A 156 18.38 26.57 -28.56
C GLU A 156 17.33 27.48 -29.20
N GLN A 157 16.19 27.66 -28.54
CA GLN A 157 15.09 28.49 -29.04
C GLN A 157 15.15 29.96 -28.57
N GLY A 158 16.24 30.38 -27.91
CA GLY A 158 16.49 31.77 -27.50
C GLY A 158 15.55 32.33 -26.42
N ARG A 159 14.88 31.46 -25.65
CA ARG A 159 13.86 31.83 -24.64
C ARG A 159 14.33 31.82 -23.19
N LEU A 160 15.64 31.71 -22.92
CA LEU A 160 16.19 31.65 -21.56
C LEU A 160 15.68 32.77 -20.64
N PHE A 161 15.50 33.99 -21.16
CA PHE A 161 14.97 35.13 -20.41
C PHE A 161 13.62 34.86 -19.72
N GLN A 162 12.78 33.97 -20.26
CA GLN A 162 11.46 33.63 -19.70
C GLN A 162 11.56 32.92 -18.34
N PHE A 163 12.63 32.17 -18.10
CA PHE A 163 12.86 31.48 -16.83
C PHE A 163 13.45 32.42 -15.76
N TYR A 164 13.88 33.62 -16.16
CA TYR A 164 14.65 34.57 -15.35
C TYR A 164 14.04 35.98 -15.31
N GLU A 165 12.77 36.13 -15.72
CA GLU A 165 11.94 37.33 -15.51
C GLU A 165 11.55 37.45 -14.03
N VAL A 166 12.54 37.78 -13.21
CA VAL A 166 12.41 38.03 -11.77
C VAL A 166 12.89 39.43 -11.44
N SER A 167 12.00 40.21 -10.84
CA SER A 167 12.28 41.52 -10.24
C SER A 167 12.48 41.36 -8.72
N SER A 168 13.32 42.19 -8.11
CA SER A 168 13.40 42.23 -6.64
C SER A 168 12.18 42.97 -6.09
N LEU A 169 11.55 42.42 -5.05
CA LEU A 169 10.43 43.10 -4.38
C LEU A 169 10.90 44.35 -3.62
N ASP A 170 12.14 44.36 -3.14
CA ASP A 170 12.77 45.50 -2.45
C ASP A 170 13.24 46.61 -3.41
N GLN A 171 13.11 46.42 -4.74
CA GLN A 171 13.53 47.44 -5.70
C GLN A 171 12.58 48.65 -5.68
N PRO A 172 13.09 49.89 -5.50
CA PRO A 172 12.26 51.09 -5.58
C PRO A 172 11.83 51.39 -7.02
N PHE A 173 10.69 52.06 -7.19
CA PHE A 173 10.17 52.41 -8.52
C PHE A 173 11.00 53.49 -9.25
N SER A 174 11.67 54.35 -8.49
CA SER A 174 12.65 55.35 -8.95
C SER A 174 13.65 55.70 -7.84
N ASP A 175 14.79 56.30 -8.20
CA ASP A 175 15.87 56.64 -7.27
C ASP A 175 15.47 57.66 -6.18
N GLU A 176 14.40 58.43 -6.40
CA GLU A 176 13.83 59.38 -5.42
C GLU A 176 12.70 58.75 -4.57
N SER A 177 12.27 57.53 -4.88
CA SER A 177 11.14 56.88 -4.21
C SER A 177 11.58 55.96 -3.07
N THR A 178 10.97 56.13 -1.89
CA THR A 178 11.14 55.22 -0.74
C THR A 178 10.18 54.02 -0.77
N ARG A 179 9.41 53.85 -1.85
CA ARG A 179 8.44 52.75 -2.01
C ARG A 179 8.97 51.71 -2.97
N SER A 180 8.86 50.47 -2.55
CA SER A 180 9.28 49.26 -3.24
C SER A 180 8.08 48.53 -3.86
N LEU A 181 8.34 47.49 -4.66
CA LEU A 181 7.28 46.58 -5.13
C LEU A 181 6.61 45.83 -3.97
N LEU A 182 7.33 45.57 -2.88
CA LEU A 182 6.81 44.93 -1.66
C LEU A 182 5.67 45.75 -1.02
N ASP A 183 5.80 47.08 -0.98
CA ASP A 183 4.79 48.00 -0.43
C ASP A 183 3.47 48.04 -1.23
N CYS A 184 3.48 47.48 -2.44
CA CYS A 184 2.32 47.38 -3.33
C CYS A 184 1.68 45.99 -3.34
N LEU A 185 2.21 45.02 -2.60
CA LEU A 185 1.60 43.70 -2.44
C LEU A 185 0.55 43.75 -1.32
N GLU A 186 -0.71 43.56 -1.69
CA GLU A 186 -1.77 43.28 -0.71
C GLU A 186 -1.40 42.01 0.06
N THR A 187 -1.19 42.11 1.37
CA THR A 187 -1.17 40.93 2.23
C THR A 187 -2.54 40.27 2.11
N PRO A 188 -2.63 38.97 1.76
CA PRO A 188 -3.92 38.29 1.78
C PRO A 188 -4.50 38.43 3.18
N GLU A 189 -5.74 38.92 3.29
CA GLU A 189 -6.41 39.03 4.59
C GLU A 189 -6.32 37.66 5.28
N PRO A 190 -5.97 37.59 6.58
CA PRO A 190 -5.97 36.32 7.30
C PRO A 190 -7.39 35.77 7.20
N LEU A 191 -7.54 34.65 6.47
CA LEU A 191 -8.83 34.03 6.11
C LEU A 191 -9.80 34.16 7.27
N SER A 192 -10.70 35.14 7.19
CA SER A 192 -11.49 35.57 8.34
C SER A 192 -12.21 34.35 8.89
N GLU A 193 -11.91 33.95 10.14
CA GLU A 193 -12.39 32.71 10.73
C GLU A 193 -13.88 32.59 10.41
N ASN A 194 -14.22 31.66 9.51
CA ASN A 194 -15.47 31.76 8.77
C ASN A 194 -16.59 31.28 9.68
N THR A 195 -17.01 32.16 10.60
CA THR A 195 -17.77 31.81 11.79
C THR A 195 -19.09 31.18 11.37
N GLN A 196 -19.69 31.70 10.31
CA GLN A 196 -20.88 31.14 9.67
C GLN A 196 -20.64 29.72 9.12
N ALA A 197 -19.46 29.41 8.56
CA ALA A 197 -19.12 28.06 8.12
C ALA A 197 -18.85 27.12 9.31
N CYS A 198 -18.19 27.59 10.37
CA CYS A 198 -17.98 26.83 11.61
C CYS A 198 -19.32 26.52 12.32
N GLU A 199 -20.18 27.52 12.49
CA GLU A 199 -21.54 27.38 13.03
C GLU A 199 -22.39 26.43 12.19
N ARG A 200 -22.32 26.52 10.85
CA ARG A 200 -22.99 25.58 9.94
C ARG A 200 -22.43 24.16 10.08
N ALA A 201 -21.11 23.99 10.17
CA ALA A 201 -20.47 22.69 10.34
C ALA A 201 -20.89 22.03 11.67
N GLU A 202 -20.89 22.78 12.78
CA GLU A 202 -21.37 22.30 14.08
C GLU A 202 -22.88 22.00 14.06
N THR A 203 -23.70 22.86 13.45
CA THR A 203 -25.16 22.63 13.27
C THR A 203 -25.47 21.38 12.43
N LEU A 204 -24.57 21.02 11.51
CA LEU A 204 -24.66 19.82 10.69
C LEU A 204 -24.14 18.58 11.44
N LEU A 205 -22.99 18.67 12.11
CA LEU A 205 -22.42 17.61 12.94
C LEU A 205 -23.35 17.24 14.11
N ALA A 206 -24.06 18.19 14.70
CA ALA A 206 -25.05 17.94 15.76
C ALA A 206 -26.21 17.00 15.35
N ARG A 207 -26.39 16.73 14.04
CA ARG A 207 -27.38 15.76 13.52
C ARG A 207 -26.82 14.33 13.41
N VAL A 208 -25.49 14.19 13.49
CA VAL A 208 -24.73 12.94 13.40
C VAL A 208 -24.65 12.30 14.80
N PRO A 209 -24.68 10.97 14.96
CA PRO A 209 -24.44 10.33 16.27
C PRO A 209 -23.06 10.67 16.84
N GLU A 210 -22.93 10.84 18.16
CA GLU A 210 -21.68 11.33 18.81
C GLU A 210 -20.41 10.55 18.42
N ARG A 211 -20.48 9.21 18.38
CA ARG A 211 -19.34 8.36 17.96
C ARG A 211 -18.91 8.62 16.52
N GLU A 212 -19.82 9.05 15.66
CA GLU A 212 -19.58 9.36 14.25
C GLU A 212 -19.14 10.82 14.06
N GLN A 213 -19.67 11.75 14.88
CA GLN A 213 -19.09 13.09 15.02
C GLN A 213 -17.62 12.99 15.40
N GLN A 214 -17.26 12.11 16.35
CA GLN A 214 -15.90 11.98 16.86
C GLN A 214 -14.89 11.51 15.79
N VAL A 215 -15.31 10.58 14.91
CA VAL A 215 -14.50 10.18 13.74
C VAL A 215 -14.22 11.39 12.85
N VAL A 216 -15.25 12.17 12.52
CA VAL A 216 -15.13 13.32 11.60
C VAL A 216 -14.36 14.48 12.25
N ARG A 217 -14.59 14.78 13.54
CA ARG A 217 -13.86 15.82 14.28
C ARG A 217 -12.36 15.54 14.33
N LEU A 218 -11.97 14.34 14.77
CA LEU A 218 -10.55 13.93 14.79
C LEU A 218 -9.94 13.84 13.38
N ARG A 219 -10.74 13.53 12.36
CA ARG A 219 -10.26 13.45 10.97
C ARG A 219 -9.89 14.82 10.40
N TYR A 220 -10.71 15.83 10.66
CA TYR A 220 -10.58 17.18 10.09
C TYR A 220 -9.97 18.22 11.05
N GLY A 221 -9.60 17.84 12.28
CA GLY A 221 -9.07 18.78 13.28
C GLY A 221 -10.14 19.70 13.88
N LEU A 222 -11.40 19.26 13.90
CA LEU A 222 -12.55 19.99 14.45
C LEU A 222 -12.88 19.56 15.89
N ASP A 223 -11.95 18.89 16.58
CA ASP A 223 -12.14 18.51 17.98
C ASP A 223 -11.71 19.66 18.93
N PRO A 224 -12.54 20.06 19.91
CA PRO A 224 -12.19 21.13 20.84
C PRO A 224 -10.97 20.87 21.72
N LEU A 225 -10.57 19.59 21.90
CA LEU A 225 -9.42 19.17 22.67
C LEU A 225 -8.21 18.81 21.79
N ASP A 226 -8.42 18.48 20.51
CA ASP A 226 -7.37 18.06 19.58
C ASP A 226 -7.62 18.60 18.15
N GLN A 227 -7.22 19.86 17.93
CA GLN A 227 -7.40 20.59 16.66
C GLN A 227 -6.52 20.06 15.49
N ARG A 228 -5.94 18.86 15.63
CA ARG A 228 -5.07 18.24 14.63
C ARG A 228 -5.83 17.23 13.78
N THR A 229 -5.49 17.17 12.49
CA THR A 229 -5.94 16.11 11.59
C THR A 229 -5.24 14.79 11.89
N HIS A 230 -6.02 13.74 12.14
CA HIS A 230 -5.51 12.39 12.42
C HIS A 230 -5.54 11.45 11.21
N THR A 231 -4.69 10.43 11.27
CA THR A 231 -4.77 9.27 10.37
C THR A 231 -5.88 8.31 10.82
N TYR A 232 -6.45 7.54 9.89
CA TYR A 232 -7.50 6.56 10.23
C TYR A 232 -7.06 5.50 11.25
N GLN A 233 -5.75 5.27 11.39
CA GLN A 233 -5.20 4.36 12.40
C GLN A 233 -5.20 5.02 13.79
N GLU A 234 -4.73 6.27 13.92
CA GLU A 234 -4.85 7.04 15.17
C GLU A 234 -6.31 7.21 15.63
N ILE A 235 -7.25 7.39 14.69
CA ILE A 235 -8.69 7.48 14.98
C ILE A 235 -9.25 6.12 15.45
N ALA A 236 -8.86 5.03 14.78
CA ALA A 236 -9.23 3.67 15.15
C ALA A 236 -8.76 3.33 16.58
N ASP A 237 -7.51 3.65 16.90
CA ASP A 237 -6.91 3.45 18.22
C ASP A 237 -7.57 4.33 19.30
N LYS A 238 -7.85 5.63 19.01
CA LYS A 238 -8.55 6.54 19.92
C LYS A 238 -10.00 6.12 20.22
N ILE A 239 -10.72 5.56 19.25
CA ILE A 239 -12.17 5.26 19.37
C ILE A 239 -12.43 3.79 19.74
N GLY A 240 -11.44 2.90 19.61
CA GLY A 240 -11.60 1.46 19.81
C GLY A 240 -12.38 0.79 18.68
N ALA A 241 -12.14 1.23 17.44
CA ALA A 241 -12.80 0.75 16.22
C ALA A 241 -11.78 0.21 15.21
N SER A 242 -12.22 -0.41 14.11
CA SER A 242 -11.30 -0.78 13.02
C SER A 242 -11.05 0.40 12.08
N VAL A 243 -9.89 0.42 11.41
CA VAL A 243 -9.55 1.41 10.36
C VAL A 243 -10.64 1.42 9.26
N GLN A 244 -11.10 0.24 8.85
CA GLN A 244 -12.18 0.07 7.86
C GLN A 244 -13.50 0.69 8.36
N THR A 245 -13.80 0.53 9.66
CA THR A 245 -15.00 1.12 10.30
C THR A 245 -14.94 2.65 10.27
N CYS A 246 -13.78 3.24 10.56
CA CYS A 246 -13.60 4.70 10.55
C CYS A 246 -13.78 5.28 9.13
N LEU A 247 -13.22 4.61 8.12
CA LEU A 247 -13.41 4.97 6.70
C LEU A 247 -14.88 4.88 6.26
N ASN A 248 -15.57 3.80 6.63
CA ASN A 248 -17.00 3.62 6.30
C ASN A 248 -17.89 4.67 7.00
N ILE A 249 -17.54 5.07 8.23
CA ILE A 249 -18.24 6.15 8.96
C ILE A 249 -18.03 7.50 8.27
N GLU A 250 -16.77 7.88 7.97
CA GLU A 250 -16.45 9.13 7.27
C GLU A 250 -17.26 9.26 5.96
N GLN A 251 -17.23 8.22 5.12
CA GLN A 251 -17.97 8.20 3.85
C GLN A 251 -19.49 8.32 4.06
N ARG A 252 -20.06 7.57 5.01
CA ARG A 252 -21.50 7.61 5.32
C ARG A 252 -21.94 8.99 5.84
N VAL A 253 -21.16 9.59 6.74
CA VAL A 253 -21.47 10.91 7.30
C VAL A 253 -21.42 11.98 6.22
N LEU A 254 -20.36 12.02 5.41
CA LEU A 254 -20.23 12.99 4.32
C LEU A 254 -21.35 12.85 3.28
N GLN A 255 -21.76 11.63 2.93
CA GLN A 255 -22.89 11.39 2.03
C GLN A 255 -24.23 11.88 2.61
N ALA A 256 -24.51 11.61 3.88
CA ALA A 256 -25.73 12.07 4.54
C ALA A 256 -25.78 13.59 4.70
N LEU A 257 -24.65 14.23 5.06
CA LEU A 257 -24.54 15.68 5.13
C LEU A 257 -24.76 16.35 3.77
N ASN A 258 -24.17 15.82 2.69
CA ASN A 258 -24.35 16.33 1.33
C ASN A 258 -25.78 16.13 0.79
N ALA A 259 -26.46 15.05 1.18
CA ALA A 259 -27.84 14.78 0.77
C ALA A 259 -28.88 15.66 1.49
N GLY A 260 -28.47 16.46 2.47
CA GLY A 260 -29.37 17.29 3.29
C GLY A 260 -30.35 16.50 4.15
N THR A 261 -30.28 15.17 4.14
CA THR A 261 -31.17 14.28 4.87
C THR A 261 -30.85 14.31 6.36
N SER A 262 -31.87 14.52 7.19
CA SER A 262 -31.76 14.20 8.61
C SER A 262 -31.33 12.75 8.75
N PHE A 263 -30.32 12.47 9.57
CA PHE A 263 -29.91 11.11 9.91
C PHE A 263 -31.12 10.37 10.48
N ARG A 264 -31.74 9.49 9.68
CA ARG A 264 -32.69 8.51 10.20
C ARG A 264 -31.88 7.57 11.07
N THR A 265 -32.18 7.61 12.35
CA THR A 265 -31.27 7.24 13.42
C THR A 265 -30.77 5.80 13.27
N SER A 266 -29.50 5.56 13.61
CA SER A 266 -28.91 4.20 13.64
C SER A 266 -29.58 3.26 14.67
N SER A 267 -30.62 3.71 15.37
CA SER A 267 -31.51 2.90 16.21
C SER A 267 -32.60 2.17 15.42
N GLU A 268 -32.96 2.62 14.20
CA GLU A 268 -34.07 2.06 13.41
C GLU A 268 -33.62 1.11 12.30
N TYR A 269 -32.35 1.16 11.87
CA TYR A 269 -31.84 0.39 10.74
C TYR A 269 -30.46 -0.21 11.02
N TYR A 270 -30.26 -1.47 10.62
CA TYR A 270 -28.97 -2.16 10.59
C TYR A 270 -28.26 -1.97 9.24
N SER A 271 -26.93 -1.98 9.25
CA SER A 271 -26.11 -2.25 8.07
C SER A 271 -26.20 -3.74 7.64
N ALA A 272 -25.71 -4.05 6.45
CA ALA A 272 -25.68 -5.43 5.94
C ALA A 272 -24.91 -6.41 6.86
N SER A 273 -23.82 -5.95 7.50
CA SER A 273 -23.00 -6.81 8.38
C SER A 273 -23.69 -7.06 9.72
N GLU A 274 -24.32 -6.05 10.30
CA GLU A 274 -25.07 -6.17 11.55
C GLU A 274 -26.32 -7.03 11.35
N ALA A 275 -27.05 -6.82 10.24
CA ALA A 275 -28.22 -7.62 9.89
C ALA A 275 -27.87 -9.10 9.63
N SER A 276 -26.73 -9.39 8.98
CA SER A 276 -26.27 -10.78 8.81
C SER A 276 -25.89 -11.40 10.16
N SER A 277 -25.26 -10.64 11.06
CA SER A 277 -24.89 -11.12 12.40
C SER A 277 -26.10 -11.35 13.31
N ALA A 278 -27.08 -10.45 13.31
CA ALA A 278 -28.29 -10.54 14.13
C ALA A 278 -29.16 -11.75 13.76
N LEU A 279 -29.19 -12.11 12.47
CA LEU A 279 -29.88 -13.31 11.98
C LEU A 279 -29.04 -14.61 12.12
N GLY A 280 -27.81 -14.53 12.62
CA GLY A 280 -26.90 -15.68 12.73
C GLY A 280 -26.47 -16.27 11.37
N LEU A 281 -26.35 -15.44 10.33
CA LEU A 281 -26.15 -15.88 8.94
C LEU A 281 -24.75 -15.59 8.41
N SER A 282 -24.27 -16.50 7.56
CA SER A 282 -23.16 -16.22 6.66
C SER A 282 -23.56 -15.19 5.60
N ASN A 283 -22.63 -14.31 5.21
CA ASN A 283 -22.85 -13.26 4.22
C ASN A 283 -23.44 -13.80 2.90
N THR A 284 -23.07 -15.00 2.48
CA THR A 284 -23.64 -15.67 1.29
C THR A 284 -25.13 -16.02 1.49
N SER A 285 -25.51 -16.59 2.63
CA SER A 285 -26.91 -16.89 2.95
C SER A 285 -27.76 -15.62 3.11
N PHE A 286 -27.18 -14.55 3.66
CA PHE A 286 -27.81 -13.23 3.78
C PHE A 286 -28.08 -12.59 2.41
N ILE A 287 -27.05 -12.46 1.56
CA ILE A 287 -27.18 -11.90 0.20
C ILE A 287 -28.19 -12.69 -0.63
N GLU A 288 -28.23 -14.02 -0.51
CA GLU A 288 -29.25 -14.83 -1.17
C GLU A 288 -30.69 -14.53 -0.70
N ARG A 289 -30.91 -14.24 0.59
CA ARG A 289 -32.24 -13.93 1.13
C ARG A 289 -32.72 -12.54 0.72
N VAL A 290 -31.80 -11.57 0.64
CA VAL A 290 -32.07 -10.26 0.05
C VAL A 290 -32.45 -10.39 -1.43
N LYS A 291 -31.69 -11.17 -2.23
CA LYS A 291 -32.01 -11.44 -3.64
C LYS A 291 -33.34 -12.18 -3.86
N LYS A 292 -33.84 -12.92 -2.85
CA LYS A 292 -35.13 -13.63 -2.88
C LYS A 292 -36.29 -12.78 -2.32
N GLY A 293 -36.05 -11.54 -1.89
CA GLY A 293 -37.07 -10.66 -1.29
C GLY A 293 -37.53 -11.06 0.12
N VAL A 294 -36.89 -12.06 0.74
CA VAL A 294 -37.22 -12.51 2.12
C VAL A 294 -36.76 -11.49 3.15
N ILE A 295 -35.61 -10.85 2.89
CA ILE A 295 -35.12 -9.71 3.66
C ILE A 295 -35.30 -8.47 2.80
N ARG A 296 -36.09 -7.50 3.27
CA ARG A 296 -36.33 -6.24 2.57
C ARG A 296 -35.09 -5.35 2.66
N ARG A 297 -34.46 -5.10 1.50
CA ARG A 297 -33.45 -4.05 1.35
C ARG A 297 -34.15 -2.71 1.20
N TYR A 298 -33.93 -1.81 2.16
CA TYR A 298 -34.30 -0.41 2.05
C TYR A 298 -33.13 0.38 1.43
N VAL A 299 -33.47 1.47 0.75
CA VAL A 299 -32.53 2.36 0.06
C VAL A 299 -32.66 3.75 0.69
N LEU A 300 -31.53 4.33 1.11
CA LEU A 300 -31.52 5.62 1.80
C LEU A 300 -31.77 6.81 0.88
N ASN A 301 -31.45 6.70 -0.41
CA ASN A 301 -31.70 7.72 -1.43
C ASN A 301 -32.15 7.07 -2.75
N PRO A 302 -33.39 7.31 -3.23
CA PRO A 302 -33.88 6.75 -4.49
C PRO A 302 -33.26 7.40 -5.74
N GLU A 303 -32.57 8.54 -5.61
CA GLU A 303 -31.92 9.25 -6.72
C GLU A 303 -30.43 8.87 -6.89
N ALA A 304 -29.88 8.03 -6.01
CA ALA A 304 -28.50 7.57 -6.09
C ALA A 304 -28.34 6.38 -7.06
N ASP A 305 -27.19 6.31 -7.74
CA ASP A 305 -26.84 5.27 -8.71
C ASP A 305 -27.03 3.82 -8.15
N PRO A 306 -27.89 2.98 -8.77
CA PRO A 306 -28.22 1.64 -8.27
C PRO A 306 -27.03 0.72 -7.99
N GLU A 307 -25.91 0.85 -8.73
CA GLU A 307 -24.76 -0.06 -8.55
C GLU A 307 -23.92 0.28 -7.31
N THR A 308 -23.89 1.55 -6.88
CA THR A 308 -23.08 2.02 -5.75
C THR A 308 -23.86 2.15 -4.43
N GLN A 309 -25.19 2.01 -4.45
CA GLN A 309 -26.02 2.07 -3.24
C GLN A 309 -25.69 0.98 -2.20
N LEU A 310 -25.33 1.42 -0.99
CA LEU A 310 -25.39 0.61 0.23
C LEU A 310 -26.85 0.44 0.69
N GLY A 311 -27.30 -0.82 0.80
CA GLY A 311 -28.63 -1.15 1.32
C GLY A 311 -28.66 -1.21 2.85
N VAL A 312 -29.73 -0.66 3.44
CA VAL A 312 -30.01 -0.74 4.88
C VAL A 312 -31.23 -1.63 5.16
N TYR A 313 -31.34 -2.13 6.39
CA TYR A 313 -32.34 -3.14 6.76
C TYR A 313 -33.08 -2.69 8.02
N SER A 314 -34.41 -2.74 8.02
CA SER A 314 -35.22 -2.31 9.17
C SER A 314 -34.88 -3.17 10.40
N LYS A 315 -34.47 -2.52 11.50
CA LYS A 315 -34.10 -3.23 12.73
C LYS A 315 -35.26 -4.06 13.26
N ALA A 316 -36.47 -3.50 13.29
CA ALA A 316 -37.67 -4.20 13.76
C ALA A 316 -38.04 -5.42 12.88
N GLU A 317 -37.82 -5.36 11.56
CA GLU A 317 -38.05 -6.52 10.69
C GLU A 317 -36.97 -7.60 10.88
N ILE A 318 -35.71 -7.20 11.08
CA ILE A 318 -34.59 -8.11 11.31
C ILE A 318 -34.67 -8.79 12.67
N ASP A 319 -34.98 -8.05 13.74
CA ASP A 319 -35.11 -8.58 15.10
C ASP A 319 -36.31 -9.55 15.19
N ALA A 320 -37.43 -9.25 14.53
CA ALA A 320 -38.58 -10.16 14.44
C ALA A 320 -38.26 -11.45 13.65
N LEU A 321 -37.50 -11.35 12.56
CA LEU A 321 -36.99 -12.52 11.82
C LEU A 321 -35.97 -13.32 12.63
N ALA A 322 -35.16 -12.67 13.47
CA ALA A 322 -34.24 -13.35 14.38
C ALA A 322 -34.99 -14.18 15.43
N GLU A 323 -36.05 -13.62 16.04
CA GLU A 323 -36.93 -14.37 16.93
C GLU A 323 -37.60 -15.56 16.23
N GLU A 324 -38.10 -15.40 15.00
CA GLU A 324 -38.69 -16.50 14.24
C GLU A 324 -37.66 -17.60 13.96
N TYR A 325 -36.45 -17.23 13.51
CA TYR A 325 -35.37 -18.19 13.30
C TYR A 325 -34.94 -18.87 14.61
N GLN A 326 -34.93 -18.17 15.75
CA GLN A 326 -34.59 -18.75 17.04
C GLN A 326 -35.63 -19.79 17.48
N ARG A 327 -36.92 -19.46 17.45
CA ARG A 327 -38.03 -20.40 17.75
C ARG A 327 -38.03 -21.64 16.83
N VAL A 328 -37.62 -21.48 15.57
CA VAL A 328 -37.43 -22.62 14.64
C VAL A 328 -36.18 -23.43 15.01
N SER A 329 -35.06 -22.78 15.34
CA SER A 329 -33.81 -23.45 15.74
C SER A 329 -33.89 -24.17 17.08
N GLU A 330 -34.79 -23.76 17.98
CA GLU A 330 -35.10 -24.48 19.23
C GLU A 330 -35.70 -25.85 18.92
N ARG A 331 -36.64 -25.92 17.97
CA ARG A 331 -37.50 -27.10 17.72
C ARG A 331 -37.00 -28.04 16.63
N TYR A 332 -36.13 -27.55 15.73
CA TYR A 332 -35.60 -28.32 14.60
C TYR A 332 -34.06 -28.18 14.48
N TYR A 333 -33.40 -29.24 14.02
CA TYR A 333 -32.01 -29.18 13.53
C TYR A 333 -31.96 -28.82 12.04
N THR A 334 -30.90 -28.12 11.65
CA THR A 334 -30.48 -27.98 10.24
C THR A 334 -29.87 -29.27 9.69
N LEU A 335 -29.69 -29.34 8.37
CA LEU A 335 -29.06 -30.49 7.70
C LEU A 335 -27.63 -30.78 8.22
N GLU A 336 -26.88 -29.75 8.59
CA GLU A 336 -25.48 -29.88 9.04
C GLU A 336 -25.39 -30.33 10.50
N GLU A 337 -26.25 -29.78 11.38
CA GLU A 337 -26.38 -30.25 12.77
C GLU A 337 -26.93 -31.68 12.83
N ALA A 338 -27.92 -32.02 12.00
CA ALA A 338 -28.47 -33.37 11.89
C ALA A 338 -27.41 -34.38 11.43
N ALA A 339 -26.59 -34.02 10.44
CA ALA A 339 -25.46 -34.83 9.99
C ALA A 339 -24.43 -35.03 11.10
N ALA A 340 -24.05 -33.96 11.82
CA ALA A 340 -23.12 -34.03 12.93
C ALA A 340 -23.63 -34.91 14.09
N ARG A 341 -24.92 -34.79 14.46
CA ARG A 341 -25.54 -35.58 15.54
C ARG A 341 -25.70 -37.06 15.21
N LEU A 342 -26.03 -37.40 13.98
CA LEU A 342 -26.14 -38.79 13.52
C LEU A 342 -24.78 -39.40 13.11
N HIS A 343 -23.68 -38.64 13.20
CA HIS A 343 -22.36 -39.01 12.67
C HIS A 343 -22.37 -39.42 11.18
N LEU A 344 -23.29 -38.83 10.40
CA LEU A 344 -23.46 -39.06 8.97
C LEU A 344 -22.86 -37.90 8.16
N THR A 345 -22.64 -38.12 6.86
CA THR A 345 -22.45 -37.01 5.92
C THR A 345 -23.79 -36.35 5.60
N THR A 346 -23.78 -35.10 5.15
CA THR A 346 -25.00 -34.40 4.66
C THR A 346 -25.61 -35.07 3.41
N GLY A 347 -24.89 -35.98 2.76
CA GLY A 347 -25.43 -36.91 1.75
C GLY A 347 -26.11 -38.14 2.38
N GLY A 348 -25.53 -38.71 3.45
CA GLY A 348 -26.13 -39.82 4.20
C GLY A 348 -27.50 -39.47 4.78
N VAL A 349 -27.64 -38.29 5.41
CA VAL A 349 -28.93 -37.80 5.93
C VAL A 349 -29.98 -37.67 4.81
N LYS A 350 -29.59 -37.23 3.60
CA LYS A 350 -30.49 -37.16 2.43
C LYS A 350 -30.91 -38.55 1.94
N ASN A 351 -30.01 -39.54 1.99
CA ASN A 351 -30.33 -40.92 1.65
C ASN A 351 -31.32 -41.54 2.65
N TRP A 352 -31.14 -41.30 3.96
CA TRP A 352 -32.09 -41.75 4.99
C TRP A 352 -33.49 -41.15 4.80
N VAL A 353 -33.60 -39.87 4.39
CA VAL A 353 -34.90 -39.28 3.98
C VAL A 353 -35.49 -40.00 2.75
N GLN A 354 -34.68 -40.33 1.75
CA GLN A 354 -35.13 -41.07 0.55
C GLN A 354 -35.56 -42.52 0.87
N GLN A 355 -34.98 -43.11 1.92
CA GLN A 355 -35.31 -44.45 2.43
C GLN A 355 -36.49 -44.44 3.44
N GLY A 356 -37.03 -43.26 3.79
CA GLY A 356 -38.12 -43.13 4.77
C GLY A 356 -37.71 -43.26 6.24
N LEU A 357 -36.41 -43.26 6.54
CA LEU A 357 -35.85 -43.38 7.89
C LEU A 357 -35.79 -42.03 8.65
N LEU A 358 -36.02 -40.90 7.97
CA LEU A 358 -36.04 -39.56 8.57
C LEU A 358 -37.12 -38.68 7.94
N THR A 359 -37.94 -38.02 8.76
CA THR A 359 -38.96 -37.08 8.30
C THR A 359 -38.35 -35.71 7.99
N ARG A 360 -38.37 -35.32 6.71
CA ARG A 360 -37.97 -33.97 6.28
C ARG A 360 -39.15 -33.00 6.41
N THR A 361 -39.09 -32.05 7.34
CA THR A 361 -40.05 -30.95 7.43
C THR A 361 -39.58 -29.76 6.59
N ASN A 362 -40.45 -29.18 5.75
CA ASN A 362 -40.19 -27.91 5.09
C ASN A 362 -40.85 -26.78 5.89
N VAL A 363 -40.06 -25.90 6.50
CA VAL A 363 -40.55 -24.66 7.14
C VAL A 363 -40.58 -23.54 6.08
N PRO A 364 -41.63 -22.69 6.05
CA PRO A 364 -41.68 -21.53 5.16
C PRO A 364 -40.40 -20.69 5.22
N GLY A 365 -39.98 -20.11 4.09
CA GLY A 365 -38.74 -19.33 4.00
C GLY A 365 -37.42 -20.14 4.01
N ARG A 366 -37.43 -21.45 4.32
CA ARG A 366 -36.25 -22.33 4.21
C ARG A 366 -36.20 -23.21 2.96
N GLU A 367 -37.17 -23.11 2.05
CA GLU A 367 -37.39 -24.01 0.90
C GLU A 367 -36.13 -24.37 0.07
N ARG A 368 -35.20 -23.43 -0.13
CA ARG A 368 -33.94 -23.64 -0.87
C ARG A 368 -32.74 -24.14 -0.05
N TYR A 369 -32.81 -24.18 1.28
CA TYR A 369 -31.70 -24.63 2.14
C TYR A 369 -31.78 -26.12 2.55
N GLY A 370 -32.69 -26.87 1.94
CA GLY A 370 -33.09 -28.19 2.42
C GLY A 370 -34.13 -28.08 3.53
N GLY A 371 -34.83 -29.18 3.80
CA GLY A 371 -35.75 -29.23 4.93
C GLY A 371 -35.00 -29.27 6.26
N VAL A 372 -35.72 -28.94 7.32
CA VAL A 372 -35.26 -29.08 8.69
C VAL A 372 -35.81 -30.37 9.29
N TYR A 373 -35.19 -30.83 10.37
CA TYR A 373 -35.44 -32.14 10.98
C TYR A 373 -35.87 -31.95 12.43
N LEU A 374 -36.86 -32.72 12.90
CA LEU A 374 -37.32 -32.58 14.29
C LEU A 374 -36.23 -33.04 15.26
N LYS A 375 -35.92 -32.21 16.28
CA LYS A 375 -34.90 -32.59 17.27
C LYS A 375 -35.26 -33.88 18.00
N ALA A 376 -36.50 -33.97 18.49
CA ALA A 376 -37.05 -35.15 19.17
C ALA A 376 -37.23 -36.41 18.28
N GLU A 377 -36.92 -36.32 16.98
CA GLU A 377 -36.82 -37.45 16.05
C GLU A 377 -35.35 -37.89 15.93
N ILE A 378 -34.44 -36.95 15.67
CA ILE A 378 -33.00 -37.22 15.60
C ILE A 378 -32.43 -37.68 16.93
N ASP A 379 -32.71 -36.97 18.03
CA ASP A 379 -32.16 -37.27 19.34
C ASP A 379 -32.64 -38.65 19.83
N ARG A 380 -33.86 -39.07 19.48
CA ARG A 380 -34.35 -40.44 19.71
C ARG A 380 -33.59 -41.48 18.88
N ILE A 381 -33.36 -41.23 17.60
CA ILE A 381 -32.60 -42.15 16.74
C ILE A 381 -31.15 -42.26 17.22
N VAL A 382 -30.57 -41.20 17.79
CA VAL A 382 -29.28 -41.25 18.48
C VAL A 382 -29.35 -42.09 19.75
N GLU A 383 -30.36 -41.92 20.61
CA GLU A 383 -30.57 -42.76 21.80
C GLU A 383 -30.74 -44.26 21.44
N GLU A 384 -31.55 -44.57 20.43
CA GLU A 384 -31.74 -45.93 19.89
C GLU A 384 -30.42 -46.54 19.38
N LEU A 385 -29.62 -45.77 18.63
CA LEU A 385 -28.31 -46.20 18.13
C LEU A 385 -27.27 -46.36 19.25
N GLU A 386 -27.29 -45.48 20.26
CA GLU A 386 -26.43 -45.63 21.43
C GLU A 386 -26.81 -46.86 22.26
N ASP A 387 -28.10 -47.13 22.49
CA ASP A 387 -28.53 -48.33 23.21
C ASP A 387 -28.25 -49.61 22.42
N PHE A 388 -28.36 -49.58 21.09
CA PHE A 388 -27.93 -50.67 20.22
C PHE A 388 -26.41 -50.91 20.35
N ALA A 389 -25.58 -49.86 20.32
CA ALA A 389 -24.13 -49.95 20.52
C ALA A 389 -23.72 -50.31 21.96
N ARG A 390 -24.52 -49.94 22.96
CA ARG A 390 -24.34 -50.38 24.36
C ARG A 390 -24.58 -51.88 24.52
N ASN A 391 -25.52 -52.46 23.78
CA ASN A 391 -26.00 -53.84 23.97
C ASN A 391 -25.56 -54.85 22.89
N SER A 392 -24.77 -54.43 21.90
CA SER A 392 -24.22 -55.30 20.86
C SER A 392 -22.74 -55.03 20.57
N TYR A 393 -22.08 -55.94 19.86
CA TYR A 393 -20.75 -55.76 19.29
C TYR A 393 -20.79 -55.81 17.77
N SER A 394 -19.95 -55.02 17.11
CA SER A 394 -19.72 -55.15 15.67
C SER A 394 -19.10 -56.51 15.31
N LEU A 395 -19.13 -56.87 14.02
CA LEU A 395 -18.47 -58.08 13.49
C LEU A 395 -16.97 -58.13 13.84
N ASP A 396 -16.30 -56.98 13.82
CA ASP A 396 -14.86 -56.87 14.02
C ASP A 396 -14.49 -57.02 15.50
N GLU A 397 -15.22 -56.36 16.39
CA GLU A 397 -15.07 -56.54 17.84
C GLU A 397 -15.42 -57.97 18.28
N THR A 398 -16.46 -58.56 17.68
CA THR A 398 -16.88 -59.94 17.94
C THR A 398 -15.80 -60.95 17.53
N ALA A 399 -15.26 -60.80 16.31
CA ALA A 399 -14.15 -61.59 15.83
C ALA A 399 -12.90 -61.45 16.72
N ALA A 400 -12.58 -60.22 17.15
CA ALA A 400 -11.45 -59.94 18.03
C ALA A 400 -11.63 -60.53 19.45
N ARG A 401 -12.79 -60.34 20.10
CA ARG A 401 -13.07 -60.84 21.45
C ARG A 401 -13.10 -62.37 21.53
N LEU A 402 -13.68 -63.03 20.52
CA LEU A 402 -13.71 -64.48 20.42
C LEU A 402 -12.37 -65.07 19.90
N GLY A 403 -11.50 -64.24 19.34
CA GLY A 403 -10.23 -64.69 18.74
C GLY A 403 -10.45 -65.68 17.60
N ILE A 404 -11.39 -65.38 16.69
CA ILE A 404 -11.76 -66.17 15.51
C ILE A 404 -11.86 -65.27 14.26
N SER A 405 -11.79 -65.85 13.06
CA SER A 405 -11.94 -65.09 11.81
C SER A 405 -13.39 -64.66 11.55
N LYS A 406 -13.60 -63.51 10.88
CA LYS A 406 -14.95 -62.99 10.54
C LYS A 406 -15.87 -64.04 9.87
N PRO A 407 -15.41 -64.87 8.90
CA PRO A 407 -16.24 -65.94 8.34
C PRO A 407 -16.67 -67.02 9.34
N SER A 408 -15.91 -67.20 10.44
CA SER A 408 -16.27 -68.11 11.53
C SER A 408 -17.39 -67.54 12.41
N VAL A 409 -17.43 -66.21 12.62
CA VAL A 409 -18.57 -65.54 13.28
C VAL A 409 -19.87 -65.82 12.50
N HIS A 410 -19.88 -65.57 11.18
CA HIS A 410 -21.02 -65.90 10.32
C HIS A 410 -21.33 -67.41 10.20
N ARG A 411 -20.42 -68.30 10.62
CA ARG A 411 -20.73 -69.73 10.76
C ARG A 411 -21.43 -69.99 12.10
N TRP A 412 -20.91 -69.46 13.20
CA TRP A 412 -21.47 -69.63 14.54
C TRP A 412 -22.89 -69.07 14.68
N VAL A 413 -23.21 -67.99 13.96
CA VAL A 413 -24.59 -67.48 13.82
C VAL A 413 -25.51 -68.51 13.17
N ARG A 414 -25.07 -69.16 12.07
CA ARG A 414 -25.82 -70.23 11.39
C ARG A 414 -25.86 -71.55 12.18
N GLU A 415 -24.90 -71.77 13.08
CA GLU A 415 -24.91 -72.85 14.08
C GLU A 415 -25.79 -72.51 15.31
N GLY A 416 -26.46 -71.35 15.35
CA GLY A 416 -27.33 -70.92 16.45
C GLY A 416 -26.59 -70.50 17.73
N ARG A 417 -25.28 -70.30 17.67
CA ARG A 417 -24.41 -70.01 18.84
C ARG A 417 -24.28 -68.53 19.18
N LEU A 418 -24.58 -67.64 18.23
CA LEU A 418 -24.53 -66.19 18.41
C LEU A 418 -25.83 -65.59 17.90
N ARG A 419 -26.58 -64.86 18.74
CA ARG A 419 -27.69 -64.03 18.28
C ARG A 419 -27.14 -62.87 17.46
N TYR A 420 -27.56 -62.82 16.20
CA TYR A 420 -27.40 -61.69 15.29
C TYR A 420 -28.57 -60.73 15.48
N VAL A 421 -28.29 -59.44 15.59
CA VAL A 421 -29.26 -58.39 15.86
C VAL A 421 -29.22 -57.37 14.73
N GLU A 422 -30.34 -57.23 14.03
CA GLU A 422 -30.55 -56.20 13.01
C GLU A 422 -31.21 -54.97 13.66
N HIS A 423 -30.88 -53.78 13.18
CA HIS A 423 -31.47 -52.53 13.64
C HIS A 423 -31.74 -51.62 12.43
N THR A 424 -32.91 -51.00 12.39
CA THR A 424 -33.40 -50.21 11.25
C THR A 424 -32.45 -49.11 10.82
N HIS A 425 -31.74 -48.51 11.78
CA HIS A 425 -30.81 -47.40 11.57
C HIS A 425 -29.33 -47.84 11.48
N ALA A 426 -29.00 -49.14 11.58
CA ALA A 426 -27.63 -49.64 11.54
C ALA A 426 -27.39 -50.59 10.33
N PRO A 427 -26.68 -50.19 9.27
CA PRO A 427 -26.52 -50.97 8.03
C PRO A 427 -25.55 -52.16 8.16
N HIS A 428 -24.98 -52.39 9.34
CA HIS A 428 -24.06 -53.49 9.64
C HIS A 428 -24.60 -54.22 10.87
N GLY A 429 -25.23 -55.38 10.65
CA GLY A 429 -25.85 -56.14 11.73
C GLY A 429 -24.83 -56.59 12.78
N ALA A 430 -25.24 -56.54 14.03
CA ALA A 430 -24.38 -56.71 15.19
C ALA A 430 -24.65 -58.03 15.92
N TYR A 431 -23.87 -58.31 16.96
CA TYR A 431 -23.96 -59.55 17.75
C TYR A 431 -24.27 -59.24 19.21
N ALA A 432 -25.18 -59.99 19.81
CA ALA A 432 -25.63 -59.75 21.19
C ALA A 432 -24.44 -59.83 22.17
N LYS A 433 -24.23 -58.76 22.95
CA LYS A 433 -23.05 -58.58 23.80
C LYS A 433 -22.86 -59.72 24.80
N GLU A 434 -23.97 -60.17 25.36
CA GLU A 434 -24.06 -61.27 26.31
C GLU A 434 -23.47 -62.57 25.74
N ASP A 435 -23.93 -62.98 24.56
CA ASP A 435 -23.52 -64.23 23.90
C ASP A 435 -22.02 -64.21 23.59
N VAL A 436 -21.53 -63.07 23.08
CA VAL A 436 -20.12 -62.87 22.72
C VAL A 436 -19.23 -62.94 23.96
N ASP A 437 -19.59 -62.26 25.05
CA ASP A 437 -18.78 -62.25 26.27
C ASP A 437 -18.93 -63.55 27.11
N LEU A 438 -20.02 -64.30 26.95
CA LEU A 438 -20.14 -65.68 27.47
C LEU A 438 -19.22 -66.63 26.69
N LEU A 439 -19.34 -66.70 25.36
CA LEU A 439 -18.48 -67.54 24.51
C LEU A 439 -17.00 -67.16 24.59
N ALA A 440 -16.67 -65.88 24.84
CA ALA A 440 -15.30 -65.46 25.10
C ALA A 440 -14.77 -65.97 26.45
N LYS A 441 -15.60 -66.09 27.49
CA LYS A 441 -15.23 -66.74 28.76
C LYS A 441 -15.03 -68.24 28.57
N GLU A 442 -15.94 -68.93 27.88
CA GLU A 442 -15.83 -70.36 27.59
C GLU A 442 -14.60 -70.69 26.74
N GLN A 443 -14.30 -69.91 25.71
CA GLN A 443 -13.06 -70.09 24.95
C GLN A 443 -11.81 -69.86 25.79
N ARG A 444 -11.85 -68.96 26.79
CA ARG A 444 -10.70 -68.75 27.71
C ARG A 444 -10.52 -69.93 28.67
N THR A 445 -11.60 -70.51 29.21
CA THR A 445 -11.48 -71.71 30.08
C THR A 445 -11.01 -72.93 29.28
N TRP A 446 -11.56 -73.18 28.09
CA TRP A 446 -11.12 -74.26 27.20
C TRP A 446 -9.66 -74.10 26.71
N ARG A 447 -9.22 -72.88 26.34
CA ARG A 447 -7.82 -72.61 25.97
C ARG A 447 -6.87 -72.64 27.18
N GLY A 448 -7.38 -72.41 28.40
CA GLY A 448 -6.64 -72.60 29.65
C GLY A 448 -6.40 -74.07 29.97
N LEU A 449 -7.45 -74.89 29.91
CA LEU A 449 -7.37 -76.36 30.05
C LEU A 449 -6.38 -76.96 29.02
N LYS A 450 -6.49 -76.59 27.74
CA LYS A 450 -5.54 -76.97 26.66
C LYS A 450 -4.12 -76.38 26.76
N ARG A 451 -3.78 -75.71 27.87
CA ARG A 451 -2.41 -75.29 28.22
C ARG A 451 -1.92 -75.89 29.54
N ALA A 452 -2.79 -76.58 30.27
CA ALA A 452 -2.47 -77.35 31.48
C ALA A 452 -2.44 -78.87 31.22
N SER A 453 -2.97 -79.32 30.08
CA SER A 453 -2.77 -80.63 29.45
C SER A 453 -1.71 -80.56 28.35
#